data_AF-A0A0F3MTB4-F1
#
_entry.id   AF-A0A0F3MTB4-F1
#
_cell.length_a   1.000
_cell.length_b   1.000
_cell.length_c   1.000
_cell.angle_alpha   90.00
_cell.angle_beta   90.00
_cell.angle_gamma   90.00
#
_symmetry.space_group_name_H-M   'P 1'
#
loop_
_entity.id
_entity.type
_entity.pdbx_description
1 polymer ?
#
loop_
_entity_poly.entity_id
_entity_poly.type
_entity_poly.pdbx_seq_one_letter_code
_entity_poly.pdbx_strand_id
1 'polypeptide(L)'
;MGCPNRHCEKNYKVIRRSNLRSLLLLHEVATLCLSLLAMTFFFVLYKLMKQPIVYIVTNKKNGILYTGVTSNLIKRIYEHKNYTIKGFSKKYNCKILVFYEIHQTMNSAINREKQIKAGSRDKKIKLIEQTNINWDDLYSEIIL
;
A
#
# COMPACT_ATOMS: atom_id res chain seq x y z
N MET A 1 -73.42 -18.91 12.75
CA MET A 1 -71.97 -19.18 12.92
C MET A 1 -71.21 -17.94 12.48
N GLY A 2 -70.80 -17.06 13.40
CA GLY A 2 -70.07 -15.83 13.08
C GLY A 2 -68.78 -15.77 13.89
N CYS A 3 -67.63 -15.83 13.20
CA CYS A 3 -66.32 -15.74 13.83
C CYS A 3 -66.09 -14.35 14.47
N PRO A 4 -65.62 -14.25 15.73
CA PRO A 4 -65.30 -12.98 16.36
C PRO A 4 -63.82 -12.63 16.07
N ASN A 5 -63.51 -11.99 14.93
CA ASN A 5 -62.08 -11.83 14.55
C ASN A 5 -61.67 -10.48 13.93
N ARG A 6 -62.31 -9.36 14.26
CA ARG A 6 -61.84 -8.02 13.79
C ARG A 6 -60.79 -7.35 14.67
N HIS A 7 -60.67 -7.74 15.94
CA HIS A 7 -59.69 -7.15 16.88
C HIS A 7 -58.33 -7.86 16.81
N CYS A 8 -58.33 -9.18 16.55
CA CYS A 8 -57.12 -9.98 16.42
C CYS A 8 -56.30 -9.62 15.15
N GLU A 9 -56.97 -9.41 14.01
CA GLU A 9 -56.30 -9.04 12.75
C GLU A 9 -55.59 -7.69 12.79
N LYS A 10 -56.14 -6.70 13.52
CA LYS A 10 -55.52 -5.37 13.66
C LYS A 10 -54.21 -5.45 14.45
N ASN A 11 -54.20 -6.20 15.56
CA ASN A 11 -52.99 -6.42 16.36
C ASN A 11 -51.92 -7.19 15.58
N TYR A 12 -52.32 -8.21 14.81
CA TYR A 12 -51.38 -8.95 13.95
C TYR A 12 -50.71 -8.06 12.88
N LYS A 13 -51.46 -7.16 12.23
CA LYS A 13 -50.91 -6.19 11.24
C LYS A 13 -49.95 -5.17 11.87
N VAL A 14 -50.24 -4.70 13.09
CA VAL A 14 -49.37 -3.77 13.83
C VAL A 14 -48.07 -4.47 14.26
N ILE A 15 -48.17 -5.69 14.81
CA ILE A 15 -47.01 -6.51 15.21
C ILE A 15 -46.15 -6.89 13.98
N ARG A 16 -46.77 -7.20 12.83
CA ARG A 16 -46.05 -7.42 11.57
C ARG A 16 -45.31 -6.17 11.10
N ARG A 17 -45.91 -4.98 11.21
CA ARG A 17 -45.28 -3.70 10.83
C ARG A 17 -44.16 -3.28 11.77
N SER A 18 -44.31 -3.51 13.08
CA SER A 18 -43.24 -3.25 14.05
C SER A 18 -42.06 -4.20 13.85
N ASN A 19 -42.32 -5.49 13.65
CA ASN A 19 -41.28 -6.50 13.35
C ASN A 19 -40.59 -6.24 12.01
N LEU A 20 -41.30 -5.73 11.00
CA LEU A 20 -40.69 -5.35 9.73
C LEU A 20 -39.78 -4.12 9.88
N ARG A 21 -40.15 -3.13 10.71
CA ARG A 21 -39.30 -1.97 11.01
C ARG A 21 -38.05 -2.33 11.79
N SER A 22 -38.16 -3.17 12.82
CA SER A 22 -36.99 -3.65 13.55
C SER A 22 -36.09 -4.53 12.67
N LEU A 23 -36.67 -5.34 11.78
CA LEU A 23 -35.89 -6.11 10.79
C LEU A 23 -35.19 -5.22 9.76
N LEU A 24 -35.85 -4.16 9.26
CA LEU A 24 -35.24 -3.16 8.38
C LEU A 24 -34.11 -2.40 9.08
N LEU A 25 -34.32 -2.00 10.34
CA LEU A 25 -33.28 -1.34 11.13
C LEU A 25 -32.08 -2.27 11.37
N LEU A 26 -32.31 -3.56 11.64
CA LEU A 26 -31.24 -4.54 11.75
C LEU A 26 -30.47 -4.71 10.43
N HIS A 27 -31.17 -4.69 9.28
CA HIS A 27 -30.55 -4.76 7.96
C HIS A 27 -29.74 -3.49 7.61
N GLU A 28 -30.24 -2.30 7.95
CA GLU A 28 -29.52 -1.03 7.78
C GLU A 28 -28.28 -0.96 8.66
N VAL A 29 -28.38 -1.38 9.93
CA VAL A 29 -27.24 -1.43 10.85
C VAL A 29 -26.20 -2.45 10.36
N ALA A 30 -26.63 -3.61 9.87
CA ALA A 30 -25.74 -4.61 9.29
C ALA A 30 -25.01 -4.10 8.03
N THR A 31 -25.69 -3.38 7.14
CA THR A 31 -25.07 -2.81 5.93
C THR A 31 -24.12 -1.64 6.24
N LEU A 32 -24.43 -0.80 7.24
CA LEU A 32 -23.51 0.22 7.75
C LEU A 32 -22.26 -0.40 8.40
N CYS A 33 -22.41 -1.47 9.18
CA CYS A 33 -21.28 -2.19 9.75
C CYS A 33 -20.41 -2.86 8.68
N LEU A 34 -21.03 -3.50 7.67
CA LEU A 34 -20.30 -4.13 6.57
C LEU A 34 -19.52 -3.11 5.73
N SER A 35 -20.11 -1.94 5.50
CA SER A 35 -19.43 -0.85 4.78
C SER A 35 -18.28 -0.23 5.60
N LEU A 36 -18.42 -0.07 6.92
CA LEU A 36 -17.30 0.35 7.79
C LEU A 36 -16.15 -0.68 7.80
N LEU A 37 -16.47 -1.97 7.86
CA LEU A 37 -15.48 -3.05 7.78
C LEU A 37 -14.79 -3.09 6.42
N ALA A 38 -15.53 -2.91 5.32
CA ALA A 38 -14.96 -2.80 3.99
C ALA A 38 -14.08 -1.54 3.82
N MET A 39 -14.47 -0.41 4.40
CA MET A 39 -13.70 0.84 4.37
C MET A 39 -12.41 0.74 5.18
N THR A 40 -12.45 0.12 6.35
CA THR A 40 -11.25 -0.13 7.16
C THR A 40 -10.33 -1.14 6.47
N PHE A 41 -10.87 -2.20 5.88
CA PHE A 41 -10.10 -3.15 5.08
C PHE A 41 -9.48 -2.49 3.84
N PHE A 42 -10.24 -1.71 3.09
CA PHE A 42 -9.73 -0.94 1.94
C PHE A 42 -8.66 0.07 2.36
N PHE A 43 -8.85 0.76 3.49
CA PHE A 43 -7.85 1.69 4.02
C PHE A 43 -6.58 0.95 4.46
N VAL A 44 -6.71 -0.22 5.09
CA VAL A 44 -5.58 -1.10 5.44
C VAL A 44 -4.88 -1.59 4.18
N LEU A 45 -5.61 -2.06 3.18
CA LEU A 45 -5.05 -2.47 1.88
C LEU A 45 -4.39 -1.30 1.15
N TYR A 46 -4.99 -0.12 1.13
CA TYR A 46 -4.41 1.07 0.52
C TYR A 46 -3.13 1.51 1.24
N LYS A 47 -3.12 1.43 2.57
CA LYS A 47 -1.93 1.69 3.39
C LYS A 47 -0.85 0.63 3.13
N LEU A 48 -1.22 -0.63 2.90
CA LEU A 48 -0.30 -1.69 2.46
C LEU A 48 0.25 -1.42 1.04
N MET A 49 -0.54 -0.86 0.13
CA MET A 49 -0.15 -0.61 -1.26
C MET A 49 0.80 0.58 -1.47
N LYS A 50 0.90 1.51 -0.51
CA LYS A 50 1.77 2.70 -0.64
C LYS A 50 2.62 2.93 0.60
N GLN A 51 3.58 2.04 0.81
CA GLN A 51 4.56 2.17 1.88
C GLN A 51 5.70 3.11 1.47
N PRO A 52 6.14 4.01 2.36
CA PRO A 52 7.38 4.77 2.19
C PRO A 52 8.59 3.84 2.09
N ILE A 53 9.33 3.94 0.99
CA ILE A 53 10.47 3.08 0.70
C ILE A 53 11.67 3.95 0.35
N VAL A 54 12.82 3.62 0.93
CA VAL A 54 14.13 4.08 0.46
C VAL A 54 14.67 3.03 -0.51
N TYR A 55 15.27 3.45 -1.61
CA TYR A 55 15.84 2.53 -2.59
C TYR A 55 17.18 3.02 -3.11
N ILE A 56 17.98 2.08 -3.62
CA ILE A 56 19.22 2.35 -4.33
C ILE A 56 19.17 1.69 -5.71
N VAL A 57 19.39 2.49 -6.75
CA VAL A 57 19.59 2.00 -8.12
C VAL A 57 21.00 2.27 -8.59
N THR A 58 21.48 1.41 -9.49
CA THR A 58 22.78 1.55 -10.12
C THR A 58 22.73 1.27 -11.62
N ASN A 59 23.82 1.61 -12.31
CA ASN A 59 24.02 1.29 -13.72
C ASN A 59 24.80 -0.01 -13.94
N LYS A 60 25.64 -0.42 -12.98
CA LYS A 60 26.39 -1.69 -12.97
C LYS A 60 26.92 -1.99 -11.56
N LYS A 61 27.36 -3.22 -11.30
CA LYS A 61 28.04 -3.57 -10.04
C LYS A 61 29.19 -2.61 -9.76
N ASN A 62 29.26 -2.08 -8.54
CA ASN A 62 30.23 -1.06 -8.15
C ASN A 62 30.22 0.23 -9.02
N GLY A 63 29.10 0.53 -9.67
CA GLY A 63 28.91 1.73 -10.48
C GLY A 63 28.35 2.92 -9.70
N ILE A 64 27.67 3.81 -10.41
CA ILE A 64 27.04 4.99 -9.80
C ILE A 64 25.88 4.52 -8.92
N LEU A 65 25.78 5.05 -7.70
CA LEU A 65 24.70 4.75 -6.78
C LEU A 65 23.78 5.96 -6.69
N TYR A 66 22.52 5.77 -7.05
CA TYR A 66 21.47 6.75 -6.82
C TYR A 66 20.58 6.27 -5.69
N THR A 67 20.39 7.10 -4.68
CA THR A 67 19.50 6.84 -3.54
C THR A 67 18.31 7.78 -3.62
N GLY A 68 17.11 7.22 -3.44
CA GLY A 68 15.87 7.99 -3.44
C GLY A 68 14.82 7.42 -2.51
N VAL A 69 13.70 8.15 -2.40
CA VAL A 69 12.50 7.72 -1.68
C VAL A 69 11.29 7.68 -2.59
N THR A 70 10.35 6.79 -2.33
CA THR A 70 9.08 6.66 -3.06
C THR A 70 8.02 6.01 -2.19
N SER A 71 6.74 6.27 -2.48
CA SER A 71 5.62 5.50 -1.93
C SER A 71 5.12 4.42 -2.90
N ASN A 72 5.73 4.33 -4.09
CA ASN A 72 5.43 3.29 -5.08
C ASN A 72 6.74 2.88 -5.76
N LEU A 73 7.33 1.78 -5.28
CA LEU A 73 8.63 1.30 -5.75
C LEU A 73 8.53 0.78 -7.20
N ILE A 74 7.54 -0.06 -7.50
CA ILE A 74 7.35 -0.65 -8.83
C ILE A 74 7.26 0.44 -9.90
N LYS A 75 6.36 1.42 -9.72
CA LYS A 75 6.21 2.55 -10.64
C LYS A 75 7.50 3.33 -10.80
N ARG A 76 8.20 3.62 -9.70
CA ARG A 76 9.44 4.41 -9.74
C ARG A 76 10.54 3.68 -10.49
N ILE A 77 10.74 2.39 -10.25
CA ILE A 77 11.79 1.62 -10.94
C ILE A 77 11.43 1.40 -12.41
N TYR A 78 10.15 1.20 -12.73
CA TYR A 78 9.68 1.23 -14.12
C TYR A 78 10.03 2.55 -14.81
N GLU A 79 9.82 3.70 -14.14
CA GLU A 79 10.18 5.01 -14.68
C GLU A 79 11.69 5.15 -14.94
N HIS A 80 12.54 4.62 -14.04
CA HIS A 80 13.99 4.56 -14.23
C HIS A 80 14.39 3.69 -15.44
N LYS A 81 13.77 2.51 -15.58
CA LYS A 81 14.06 1.57 -16.68
C LYS A 81 13.66 2.13 -18.05
N ASN A 82 12.53 2.85 -18.11
CA ASN A 82 11.97 3.39 -19.36
C ASN A 82 12.34 4.85 -19.64
N TYR A 83 13.21 5.46 -18.82
CA TYR A 83 13.64 6.87 -18.95
C TYR A 83 12.48 7.88 -19.03
N THR A 84 11.33 7.57 -18.44
CA THR A 84 10.15 8.46 -18.49
C THR A 84 10.32 9.68 -17.60
N ILE A 85 11.32 9.70 -16.72
CA ILE A 85 11.74 10.89 -15.95
C ILE A 85 12.77 11.69 -16.75
N LYS A 86 12.42 12.91 -17.15
CA LYS A 86 13.39 13.90 -17.67
C LYS A 86 14.33 14.30 -16.51
N GLY A 87 15.65 14.06 -16.62
CA GLY A 87 16.64 14.48 -15.60
C GLY A 87 17.87 13.56 -15.43
N PHE A 88 18.53 13.67 -14.25
CA PHE A 88 19.80 13.00 -13.88
C PHE A 88 19.83 11.47 -14.14
N SER A 89 18.71 10.78 -13.92
CA SER A 89 18.55 9.34 -14.16
C SER A 89 18.78 8.95 -15.64
N LYS A 90 18.44 9.82 -16.59
CA LYS A 90 18.69 9.61 -18.02
C LYS A 90 20.17 9.74 -18.38
N LYS A 91 20.92 10.58 -17.66
CA LYS A 91 22.35 10.84 -17.93
C LYS A 91 23.25 9.65 -17.55
N TYR A 92 22.87 8.88 -16.53
CA TYR A 92 23.74 7.82 -15.97
C TYR A 92 23.21 6.40 -16.12
N ASN A 93 22.03 6.21 -16.72
CA ASN A 93 21.47 4.90 -17.02
C ASN A 93 21.31 3.98 -15.79
N CYS A 94 20.99 4.54 -14.62
CA CYS A 94 20.77 3.75 -13.41
C CYS A 94 19.42 3.04 -13.47
N LYS A 95 19.44 1.74 -13.79
CA LYS A 95 18.26 0.90 -14.10
C LYS A 95 18.13 -0.36 -13.25
N ILE A 96 19.17 -0.70 -12.49
CA ILE A 96 19.26 -1.94 -11.72
C ILE A 96 18.89 -1.57 -10.28
N LEU A 97 17.80 -2.14 -9.77
CA LEU A 97 17.42 -1.99 -8.36
C LEU A 97 18.25 -2.97 -7.54
N VAL A 98 19.13 -2.45 -6.68
CA VAL A 98 20.06 -3.31 -5.90
C VAL A 98 19.74 -3.33 -4.41
N PHE A 99 18.92 -2.40 -3.92
CA PHE A 99 18.52 -2.34 -2.51
C PHE A 99 17.22 -1.57 -2.36
N TYR A 100 16.39 -1.98 -1.40
CA TYR A 100 15.27 -1.19 -0.88
C TYR A 100 15.01 -1.48 0.60
N GLU A 101 14.44 -0.50 1.30
CA GLU A 101 14.11 -0.56 2.73
C GLU A 101 12.72 0.06 2.95
N ILE A 102 11.80 -0.67 3.60
CA ILE A 102 10.44 -0.21 3.90
C ILE A 102 10.41 0.54 5.23
N HIS A 103 9.68 1.64 5.29
CA HIS A 103 9.54 2.47 6.49
C HIS A 103 8.07 2.75 6.84
N GLN A 104 7.80 2.94 8.13
CA GLN A 104 6.45 3.22 8.63
C GLN A 104 5.92 4.60 8.21
N THR A 105 6.80 5.59 8.06
CA THR A 105 6.43 6.96 7.69
C THR A 105 7.34 7.54 6.62
N MET A 106 6.82 8.49 5.84
CA MET A 106 7.62 9.19 4.82
C MET A 106 8.78 9.96 5.45
N ASN A 107 8.58 10.56 6.62
CA ASN A 107 9.64 11.26 7.35
C ASN A 107 10.77 10.30 7.74
N SER A 108 10.45 9.10 8.24
CA SER A 108 11.48 8.09 8.55
C SER A 108 12.26 7.65 7.31
N ALA A 109 11.58 7.47 6.16
CA ALA A 109 12.24 7.15 4.89
C ALA A 109 13.16 8.30 4.42
N ILE A 110 12.70 9.55 4.49
CA ILE A 110 13.50 10.73 4.11
C ILE A 110 14.74 10.87 5.01
N ASN A 111 14.60 10.68 6.32
CA ASN A 111 15.73 10.75 7.25
C ASN A 111 16.75 9.64 6.97
N ARG A 112 16.27 8.43 6.67
CA ARG A 112 17.11 7.30 6.27
C ARG A 112 17.84 7.59 4.95
N GLU A 113 17.14 8.13 3.95
CA GLU A 113 17.74 8.52 2.67
C GLU A 113 18.86 9.56 2.86
N LYS A 114 18.63 10.59 3.69
CA LYS A 114 19.67 11.57 4.05
C LYS A 114 20.87 10.91 4.72
N GLN A 115 20.63 10.00 5.67
CA GLN A 115 21.69 9.25 6.34
C GLN A 115 22.52 8.41 5.36
N ILE A 116 21.86 7.68 4.46
CA ILE A 116 22.54 6.89 3.42
C ILE A 116 23.34 7.82 2.52
N LYS A 117 22.77 8.93 2.04
CA LYS A 117 23.44 9.90 1.16
C LYS A 117 24.71 10.48 1.81
N ALA A 118 24.65 10.85 3.09
CA ALA A 118 25.77 11.37 3.86
C ALA A 118 26.87 10.33 4.17
N GLY A 119 26.54 9.03 4.08
CA GLY A 119 27.50 7.95 4.28
C GLY A 119 28.56 7.85 3.17
N SER A 120 29.72 7.29 3.53
CA SER A 120 30.78 6.97 2.56
C SER A 120 30.32 5.93 1.54
N ARG A 121 31.03 5.85 0.42
CA ARG A 121 30.75 4.87 -0.62
C ARG A 121 30.83 3.43 -0.08
N ASP A 122 31.82 3.13 0.73
CA ASP A 122 31.99 1.79 1.32
C ASP A 122 30.84 1.41 2.23
N LYS A 123 30.27 2.36 2.98
CA LYS A 123 29.08 2.10 3.81
C LYS A 123 27.87 1.75 2.95
N LYS A 124 27.70 2.40 1.79
CA LYS A 124 26.62 2.09 0.84
C LYS A 124 26.80 0.72 0.20
N ILE A 125 28.04 0.36 -0.18
CA ILE A 125 28.36 -0.97 -0.73
C ILE A 125 28.05 -2.05 0.30
N LYS A 126 28.55 -1.90 1.54
CA LYS A 126 28.25 -2.84 2.63
C LYS A 126 26.75 -2.97 2.90
N LEU A 127 26.00 -1.86 2.85
CA LEU A 127 24.55 -1.89 3.00
C LEU A 127 23.86 -2.71 1.90
N ILE A 128 24.30 -2.59 0.66
CA ILE A 128 23.77 -3.39 -0.46
C ILE A 128 24.15 -4.86 -0.28
N GLU A 129 25.42 -5.13 0.00
CA GLU A 129 25.96 -6.49 0.07
C GLU A 129 25.46 -7.29 1.28
N GLN A 130 24.89 -6.63 2.29
CA GLN A 130 24.20 -7.28 3.42
C GLN A 130 23.03 -8.16 2.98
N THR A 131 22.34 -7.78 1.90
CA THR A 131 21.17 -8.52 1.40
C THR A 131 21.29 -8.94 -0.07
N ASN A 132 22.19 -8.31 -0.82
CA ASN A 132 22.34 -8.51 -2.26
C ASN A 132 23.83 -8.48 -2.67
N ILE A 133 24.58 -9.53 -2.33
CA ILE A 133 26.03 -9.62 -2.56
C ILE A 133 26.43 -9.58 -4.04
N ASN A 134 25.55 -10.09 -4.91
CA ASN A 134 25.77 -10.14 -6.36
C ASN A 134 25.34 -8.85 -7.06
N TRP A 135 24.56 -8.01 -6.38
CA TRP A 135 23.93 -6.82 -6.93
C TRP A 135 22.93 -7.16 -8.04
N ASP A 136 22.18 -8.24 -7.82
CA ASP A 136 21.13 -8.70 -8.70
C ASP A 136 20.01 -7.65 -8.78
N ASP A 137 19.31 -7.63 -9.92
CA ASP A 137 18.22 -6.68 -10.15
C ASP A 137 16.94 -7.16 -9.43
N LEU A 138 16.73 -6.61 -8.23
CA LEU A 138 15.59 -6.93 -7.36
C LEU A 138 14.25 -6.49 -7.96
N TYR A 139 14.24 -5.77 -9.09
CA TYR A 139 12.99 -5.39 -9.75
C TYR A 139 12.17 -6.62 -10.16
N SER A 140 12.84 -7.70 -10.60
CA SER A 140 12.17 -8.94 -11.00
C SER A 140 11.42 -9.61 -9.84
N GLU A 141 11.93 -9.46 -8.61
CA GLU A 141 11.35 -10.06 -7.40
C GLU A 141 10.13 -9.31 -6.88
N ILE A 142 9.99 -8.02 -7.17
CA ILE A 142 8.88 -7.18 -6.67
C ILE A 142 7.71 -7.04 -7.65
N ILE A 143 7.82 -7.57 -8.87
CA ILE A 143 6.75 -7.54 -9.89
C ILE A 143 6.02 -8.88 -10.03
N LEU A 144 6.54 -9.94 -9.40
CA LEU A 144 5.95 -11.28 -9.34
C LEU A 144 5.03 -11.39 -8.13
#